data_AF-A0A2G6T6G8-F1
#
_entry.id   AF-A0A2G6T6G8-F1
#
_cell.length_a   1.000
_cell.length_b   1.000
_cell.length_c   1.000
_cell.angle_alpha   90.00
_cell.angle_beta   90.00
_cell.angle_gamma   90.00
#
_symmetry.space_group_name_H-M   'P 1'
#
loop_
_entity.id
_entity.type
_entity.pdbx_description
1 polymer ?
#
loop_
_entity_poly.entity_id
_entity_poly.type
_entity_poly.pdbx_seq_one_letter_code
_entity_poly.pdbx_strand_id
1 'polypeptide(L)'
;MKFQPDKSSAQTIHGYGPGWIGVDGTKHTQSLIVGSSGLLQAWDCAHFEALTPAHFEYLASLETELVIFGSGVRNRFPNPAWLQPLMAKRLGLETMDTAAACRTYNILAGEGRNVVAALILETA
;
A
#
# COMPACT_ATOMS: atom_id res chain seq x y z
N MET A 1 -5.42 26.21 25.66
CA MET A 1 -4.92 26.16 24.26
C MET A 1 -5.72 25.10 23.53
N LYS A 2 -6.38 25.44 22.42
CA LYS A 2 -7.04 24.45 21.55
C LYS A 2 -5.99 23.96 20.57
N PHE A 3 -5.51 22.73 20.75
CA PHE A 3 -4.70 22.05 19.75
C PHE A 3 -5.64 21.65 18.61
N GLN A 4 -5.57 22.39 17.50
CA GLN A 4 -6.10 21.91 16.24
C GLN A 4 -5.01 20.99 15.66
N PRO A 5 -5.27 19.68 15.48
CA PRO A 5 -4.32 18.85 14.77
C PRO A 5 -4.22 19.38 13.35
N ASP A 6 -2.99 19.62 12.90
CA ASP A 6 -2.69 19.87 11.49
C ASP A 6 -3.33 18.74 10.68
N LYS A 7 -4.06 19.09 9.61
CA LYS A 7 -4.67 18.08 8.75
C LYS A 7 -3.54 17.30 8.11
N SER A 8 -3.29 16.09 8.60
CA SER A 8 -2.41 15.15 7.92
C SER A 8 -2.86 15.02 6.47
N SER A 9 -1.94 15.22 5.53
CA SER A 9 -2.17 14.98 4.11
C SER A 9 -2.27 13.49 3.77
N ALA A 10 -2.21 12.61 4.77
CA ALA A 10 -2.29 11.17 4.60
C ALA A 10 -3.67 10.75 4.07
N GLN A 11 -3.64 10.02 2.96
CA GLN A 11 -4.80 9.29 2.46
C GLN A 11 -5.24 8.27 3.51
N THR A 12 -6.53 8.22 3.82
CA THR A 12 -7.09 7.31 4.83
C THR A 12 -7.91 6.21 4.17
N ILE A 13 -7.67 4.96 4.56
CA ILE A 13 -8.48 3.83 4.10
C ILE A 13 -9.68 3.69 5.04
N HIS A 14 -10.88 4.06 4.60
CA HIS A 14 -12.09 4.03 5.42
C HIS A 14 -12.77 2.66 5.49
N GLY A 15 -12.49 1.79 4.52
CA GLY A 15 -13.08 0.47 4.48
C GLY A 15 -12.58 -0.34 3.29
N TYR A 16 -12.85 -1.63 3.31
CA TYR A 16 -12.51 -2.55 2.23
C TYR A 16 -13.50 -3.72 2.24
N GLY A 17 -13.69 -4.34 1.09
CA GLY A 17 -14.55 -5.50 0.92
C GLY A 17 -14.26 -6.22 -0.39
N PRO A 18 -15.05 -7.26 -0.73
CA PRO A 18 -14.88 -7.97 -1.98
C PRO A 18 -14.95 -7.01 -3.17
N GLY A 19 -13.86 -6.90 -3.92
CA GLY A 19 -13.77 -6.07 -5.12
C GLY A 19 -13.75 -4.56 -4.90
N TRP A 20 -13.56 -4.05 -3.67
CA TRP A 20 -13.37 -2.61 -3.46
C TRP A 20 -12.52 -2.22 -2.24
N ILE A 21 -11.85 -1.09 -2.35
CA ILE A 21 -11.14 -0.39 -1.25
C ILE A 21 -11.64 1.05 -1.21
N GLY A 22 -12.04 1.52 -0.03
CA GLY A 22 -12.51 2.88 0.21
C GLY A 22 -11.38 3.77 0.71
N VAL A 23 -10.93 4.72 -0.11
CA VAL A 23 -9.88 5.70 0.25
C VAL A 23 -10.47 7.11 0.19
N ASP A 24 -10.31 7.90 1.25
CA ASP A 24 -10.84 9.28 1.36
C ASP A 24 -12.33 9.42 0.95
N GLY A 25 -13.14 8.40 1.28
CA GLY A 25 -14.58 8.34 0.97
C GLY A 25 -14.91 7.86 -0.45
N THR A 26 -13.92 7.59 -1.29
CA THR A 26 -14.10 7.08 -2.67
C THR A 26 -13.85 5.57 -2.72
N LYS A 27 -14.74 4.83 -3.38
CA LYS A 27 -14.54 3.40 -3.64
C LYS A 27 -13.71 3.20 -4.90
N HIS A 28 -12.62 2.47 -4.77
CA HIS A 28 -11.76 2.02 -5.84
C HIS A 28 -11.95 0.52 -6.05
N THR A 29 -12.14 0.12 -7.31
CA THR A 29 -12.38 -1.26 -7.74
C THR A 29 -11.20 -1.83 -8.53
N GLN A 30 -10.00 -1.34 -8.25
CA GLN A 30 -8.73 -1.77 -8.84
C GLN A 30 -7.65 -1.81 -7.76
N SER A 31 -6.51 -2.43 -8.07
CA SER A 31 -5.34 -2.39 -7.20
C SER A 31 -4.83 -0.96 -7.06
N LEU A 32 -4.29 -0.61 -5.88
CA LEU A 32 -3.93 0.76 -5.54
C LEU A 32 -2.55 0.83 -4.91
N ILE A 33 -1.89 1.97 -5.11
CA ILE A 33 -0.82 2.44 -4.25
C ILE A 33 -1.34 3.65 -3.48
N VAL A 34 -1.29 3.55 -2.15
CA VAL A 34 -1.75 4.58 -1.20
C VAL A 34 -0.57 4.97 -0.31
N GLY A 35 -0.31 6.25 -0.09
CA GLY A 35 0.81 6.71 0.73
C GLY A 35 0.44 7.83 1.69
N SER A 36 1.12 7.86 2.84
CA SER A 36 0.87 8.84 3.90
C SER A 36 1.25 10.28 3.52
N SER A 37 2.00 10.48 2.43
CA SER A 37 2.34 11.78 1.85
C SER A 37 1.32 12.33 0.84
N GLY A 38 0.16 11.68 0.69
CA GLY A 38 -0.87 12.08 -0.28
C GLY A 38 -0.85 11.29 -1.60
N LEU A 39 -0.01 10.26 -1.69
CA LEU A 39 0.04 9.37 -2.85
C LEU A 39 -1.25 8.55 -2.94
N LEU A 40 -1.97 8.66 -4.05
CA LEU A 40 -3.07 7.77 -4.41
C LEU A 40 -3.07 7.56 -5.92
N GLN A 41 -2.83 6.32 -6.35
CA GLN A 41 -2.83 5.96 -7.77
C GLN A 41 -3.26 4.52 -7.98
N ALA A 42 -3.69 4.21 -9.20
CA ALA A 42 -3.87 2.83 -9.64
C ALA A 42 -2.52 2.10 -9.63
N TRP A 43 -2.54 0.84 -9.22
CA TRP A 43 -1.41 -0.06 -9.39
C TRP A 43 -1.73 -1.03 -10.52
N ASP A 44 -0.87 -1.08 -11.54
CA ASP A 44 -1.13 -1.80 -12.80
C ASP A 44 -0.96 -3.34 -12.67
N CYS A 45 -1.57 -3.93 -11.65
CA CYS A 45 -1.64 -5.37 -11.44
C CYS A 45 -3.06 -5.78 -11.04
N ALA A 46 -3.73 -6.57 -11.89
CA ALA A 46 -5.11 -7.01 -11.62
C ALA A 46 -5.20 -8.13 -10.56
N HIS A 47 -4.14 -8.90 -10.38
CA HIS A 47 -4.04 -10.03 -9.44
C HIS A 47 -2.56 -10.31 -9.16
N PHE A 48 -2.29 -11.16 -8.17
CA PHE A 48 -0.92 -11.43 -7.72
C PHE A 48 -0.01 -12.01 -8.81
N GLU A 49 -0.53 -12.91 -9.64
CA GLU A 49 0.23 -13.56 -10.70
C GLU A 49 0.57 -12.61 -11.86
N ALA A 50 -0.06 -11.42 -11.92
CA ALA A 50 0.30 -10.35 -12.86
C ALA A 50 1.49 -9.50 -12.41
N LEU A 51 2.02 -9.73 -11.19
CA LEU A 51 3.19 -9.01 -10.71
C LEU A 51 4.44 -9.34 -11.54
N THR A 52 5.29 -8.33 -11.65
CA THR A 52 6.54 -8.36 -12.43
C THR A 52 7.63 -7.61 -11.66
N PRO A 53 8.92 -7.80 -12.01
CA PRO A 53 10.01 -7.03 -11.40
C PRO A 53 9.79 -5.51 -11.46
N ALA A 54 9.22 -5.01 -12.56
CA ALA A 54 8.98 -3.58 -12.78
C ALA A 54 8.05 -2.96 -11.72
N HIS A 55 7.10 -3.73 -11.18
CA HIS A 55 6.26 -3.26 -10.09
C HIS A 55 7.07 -2.97 -8.82
N PHE A 56 8.07 -3.79 -8.51
CA PHE A 56 8.92 -3.62 -7.33
C PHE A 56 10.01 -2.57 -7.54
N GLU A 57 10.51 -2.42 -8.76
CA GLU A 57 11.35 -1.27 -9.15
C GLU A 57 10.60 0.05 -8.96
N TYR A 58 9.32 0.10 -9.36
CA TYR A 58 8.48 1.26 -9.13
C TYR A 58 8.29 1.56 -7.64
N LEU A 59 7.98 0.55 -6.82
CA LEU A 59 7.87 0.72 -5.36
C LEU A 59 9.17 1.23 -4.75
N ALA A 60 10.32 0.73 -5.21
CA ALA A 60 11.62 1.23 -4.79
C ALA A 60 11.87 2.68 -5.24
N SER A 61 11.22 3.18 -6.29
CA SER A 61 11.36 4.57 -6.74
C SER A 61 10.67 5.58 -5.79
N LEU A 62 9.71 5.12 -4.99
CA LEU A 62 8.94 5.98 -4.08
C LEU A 62 9.79 6.46 -2.91
N GLU A 63 9.60 7.72 -2.52
CA GLU A 63 10.23 8.31 -1.34
C GLU A 63 9.47 7.89 -0.08
N THR A 64 9.73 6.68 0.41
CA THR A 64 9.08 6.13 1.61
C THR A 64 10.05 5.34 2.49
N GLU A 65 9.69 5.12 3.76
CA GLU A 65 10.51 4.34 4.70
C GLU A 65 10.10 2.87 4.76
N LEU A 66 8.84 2.58 4.44
CA LEU A 66 8.25 1.25 4.54
C LEU A 66 7.15 1.07 3.51
N VAL A 67 7.19 -0.07 2.82
CA VAL A 67 6.09 -0.54 1.96
C VAL A 67 5.35 -1.67 2.65
N ILE A 68 4.04 -1.50 2.82
CA ILE A 68 3.11 -2.56 3.18
C ILE A 68 2.54 -3.14 1.89
N PHE A 69 2.88 -4.37 1.57
CA PHE A 69 2.39 -5.07 0.40
C PHE A 69 1.21 -5.98 0.77
N GLY A 70 0.02 -5.59 0.30
CA GLY A 70 -1.22 -6.36 0.37
C GLY A 70 -1.32 -7.30 -0.81
N SER A 71 -1.09 -8.59 -0.61
CA SER A 71 -0.96 -9.59 -1.67
C SER A 71 -2.29 -10.17 -2.18
N GLY A 72 -3.43 -9.52 -1.90
CA GLY A 72 -4.77 -9.99 -2.27
C GLY A 72 -5.51 -10.65 -1.09
N VAL A 73 -6.32 -11.66 -1.38
CA VAL A 73 -7.22 -12.31 -0.40
C VAL A 73 -6.49 -13.18 0.62
N ARG A 74 -5.25 -13.55 0.31
CA ARG A 74 -4.38 -14.36 1.16
C ARG A 74 -2.96 -13.82 1.13
N ASN A 75 -2.19 -14.12 2.18
CA ASN A 75 -0.79 -13.77 2.25
C ASN A 75 0.04 -14.58 1.21
N ARG A 76 0.71 -13.89 0.29
CA ARG A 76 1.61 -14.45 -0.73
C ARG A 76 2.83 -13.56 -0.87
N PHE A 77 4.01 -14.17 -0.81
CA PHE A 77 5.27 -13.44 -0.90
C PHE A 77 5.70 -13.25 -2.35
N PRO A 78 6.16 -12.05 -2.72
CA PRO A 78 6.70 -11.80 -4.05
C PRO A 78 8.00 -12.58 -4.26
N ASN A 79 8.41 -12.73 -5.52
CA ASN A 79 9.67 -13.39 -5.82
C ASN A 79 10.83 -12.63 -5.15
N PRO A 80 11.68 -13.30 -4.34
CA PRO A 80 12.80 -12.64 -3.65
C PRO A 80 13.75 -11.88 -4.58
N ALA A 81 13.90 -12.31 -5.84
CA ALA A 81 14.73 -11.62 -6.82
C ALA A 81 14.22 -10.20 -7.13
N TRP A 82 12.92 -9.95 -7.00
CA TRP A 82 12.31 -8.63 -7.26
C TRP A 82 12.54 -7.65 -6.11
N LEU A 83 13.02 -8.13 -4.95
CA LEU A 83 13.21 -7.31 -3.76
C LEU A 83 14.55 -6.56 -3.72
N GLN A 84 15.48 -6.93 -4.61
CA GLN A 84 16.81 -6.33 -4.67
C GLN A 84 16.80 -4.79 -4.75
N PRO A 85 15.93 -4.13 -5.56
CA PRO A 85 15.87 -2.67 -5.61
C PRO A 85 15.44 -2.03 -4.29
N LEU A 86 14.51 -2.66 -3.56
CA LEU A 86 14.06 -2.19 -2.25
C LEU A 86 15.19 -2.30 -1.22
N MET A 87 15.88 -3.45 -1.20
CA MET A 87 17.01 -3.69 -0.31
C MET A 87 18.16 -2.70 -0.55
N ALA A 88 18.47 -2.40 -1.82
CA ALA A 88 19.51 -1.44 -2.18
C ALA A 88 19.24 -0.04 -1.62
N LYS A 89 17.95 0.33 -1.48
CA LYS A 89 17.49 1.58 -0.87
C LYS A 89 17.20 1.48 0.62
N ARG A 90 17.44 0.32 1.24
CA ARG A 90 17.07 0.02 2.64
C ARG A 90 15.59 0.25 2.92
N LEU A 91 14.75 0.05 1.90
CA LEU A 91 13.31 0.16 1.98
C LEU A 91 12.74 -1.14 2.53
N GLY A 92 12.08 -1.06 3.69
CA GLY A 92 11.40 -2.23 4.28
C GLY A 92 10.19 -2.64 3.43
N LEU A 93 9.96 -3.95 3.31
CA LEU A 93 8.76 -4.50 2.70
C LEU A 93 8.11 -5.49 3.67
N GLU A 94 6.87 -5.23 4.08
CA GLU A 94 6.06 -6.16 4.87
C GLU A 94 4.94 -6.73 3.99
N THR A 95 4.88 -8.06 3.88
CA THR A 95 3.86 -8.75 3.09
C THR A 95 2.75 -9.30 3.99
N MET A 96 1.50 -9.03 3.63
CA MET A 96 0.31 -9.55 4.30
C MET A 96 -0.88 -9.61 3.32
N ASP A 97 -2.03 -10.13 3.75
CA ASP A 97 -3.26 -10.00 2.96
C ASP A 97 -3.71 -8.52 2.86
N THR A 98 -4.46 -8.18 1.82
CA THR A 98 -4.88 -6.79 1.56
C THR A 98 -5.70 -6.20 2.70
N ALA A 99 -6.52 -7.00 3.40
CA ALA A 99 -7.31 -6.49 4.53
C ALA A 99 -6.39 -6.13 5.72
N ALA A 100 -5.40 -6.95 6.04
CA ALA A 100 -4.37 -6.64 7.03
C ALA A 100 -3.55 -5.41 6.61
N ALA A 101 -3.15 -5.33 5.33
CA ALA A 101 -2.38 -4.21 4.80
C ALA A 101 -3.09 -2.87 4.98
N CYS A 102 -4.39 -2.82 4.67
CA CYS A 102 -5.22 -1.64 4.88
C CYS A 102 -5.23 -1.16 6.34
N ARG A 103 -5.35 -2.09 7.30
CA ARG A 103 -5.34 -1.76 8.73
C ARG A 103 -3.97 -1.26 9.19
N THR A 104 -2.91 -1.99 8.83
CA THR A 104 -1.53 -1.64 9.18
C THR A 104 -1.15 -0.28 8.61
N TYR A 105 -1.48 -0.01 7.35
CA TYR A 105 -1.25 1.29 6.73
C TYR A 105 -1.89 2.43 7.53
N ASN A 106 -3.17 2.33 7.90
CA ASN A 106 -3.85 3.37 8.66
C ASN A 106 -3.20 3.63 10.03
N ILE A 107 -2.75 2.58 10.72
CA ILE A 107 -2.05 2.71 12.00
C ILE A 107 -0.76 3.51 11.80
N LEU A 108 0.09 3.07 10.86
CA LEU A 108 1.40 3.69 10.63
C LEU A 108 1.29 5.12 10.06
N ALA A 109 0.34 5.36 9.16
CA ALA A 109 0.05 6.69 8.63
C ALA A 109 -0.49 7.61 9.73
N GLY A 110 -1.34 7.09 10.63
CA GLY A 110 -1.84 7.81 11.80
C GLY A 110 -0.77 8.16 12.83
N GLU A 111 0.29 7.34 12.92
CA GLU A 111 1.50 7.61 13.71
C GLU A 111 2.43 8.65 13.05
N GLY A 112 2.10 9.14 11.84
CA GLY A 112 2.92 10.11 11.10
C GLY A 112 4.14 9.50 10.41
N ARG A 113 4.18 8.17 10.24
CA ARG A 113 5.28 7.51 9.51
C ARG A 113 5.15 7.72 8.00
N ASN A 114 6.29 7.79 7.31
CA ASN A 114 6.31 7.78 5.86
C ASN A 114 6.16 6.32 5.37
N VAL A 115 4.93 5.95 5.02
CA VAL A 115 4.55 4.59 4.66
C VAL A 115 3.73 4.58 3.39
N VAL A 116 3.94 3.56 2.56
CA VAL A 116 3.16 3.28 1.36
C VAL A 116 2.51 1.90 1.49
N ALA A 117 1.25 1.79 1.13
CA ALA A 117 0.54 0.54 0.92
C ALA A 117 0.41 0.25 -0.57
N ALA A 118 0.94 -0.88 -1.03
CA ALA A 118 0.73 -1.43 -2.37
C ALA A 118 -0.28 -2.58 -2.27
N LEU A 119 -1.50 -2.36 -2.74
CA LEU A 119 -2.67 -3.18 -2.42
C LEU A 119 -3.18 -3.86 -3.69
N ILE A 120 -3.07 -5.19 -3.74
CA ILE A 120 -3.73 -5.99 -4.79
C ILE A 120 -5.20 -6.13 -4.44
N LEU A 121 -6.04 -5.76 -5.39
CA LEU A 121 -7.46 -6.02 -5.34
C LEU A 121 -7.81 -7.11 -6.34
N GLU A 122 -7.89 -8.34 -5.84
CA GLU A 122 -8.45 -9.45 -6.58
C GLU A 122 -9.81 -9.84 -5.98
N THR A 123 -10.69 -10.36 -6.82
CA THR A 123 -11.96 -10.92 -6.34
C THR A 123 -11.70 -12.38 -6.00
N ALA A 124 -12.14 -12.82 -4.82
CA ALA A 124 -12.01 -14.21 -4.38
C ALA A 124 -12.78 -15.17 -5.29
#